data_AF-A0AAW4W1X9-F1
#
_entry.id   AF-A0AAW4W1X9-F1
#
_cell.length_a   1.000
_cell.length_b   1.000
_cell.length_c   1.000
_cell.angle_alpha   90.00
_cell.angle_beta   90.00
_cell.angle_gamma   90.00
#
_symmetry.space_group_name_H-M   'P 1'
#
loop_
_entity.id
_entity.type
_entity.pdbx_description
1 polymer ?
#
loop_
_entity_poly.entity_id
_entity_poly.type
_entity_poly.pdbx_seq_one_letter_code
_entity_poly.pdbx_strand_id
1 'polypeptide(L)' 'MAELLGISRSAAYALFHREDFPTLKIGRRLLVTHDALMQWLKEDAAKKSA' A
#
# COMPACT_ATOMS: atom_id res chain seq x y z
N MET A 1 -0.16 4.73 8.21
CA MET A 1 -0.70 4.11 6.98
C MET A 1 -2.15 3.67 7.16
N ALA A 2 -2.47 2.86 8.17
CA ALA A 2 -3.85 2.53 8.53
C ALA A 2 -4.76 3.78 8.66
N GLU A 3 -4.36 4.76 9.48
CA GLU A 3 -5.09 6.03 9.62
C GLU A 3 -5.06 6.90 8.34
N LEU A 4 -3.93 6.91 7.61
CA LEU A 4 -3.77 7.67 6.37
C LEU A 4 -4.69 7.15 5.24
N LEU A 5 -4.95 5.84 5.22
CA LEU A 5 -5.80 5.16 4.25
C LEU A 5 -7.22 4.92 4.79
N GLY A 6 -7.51 5.30 6.04
CA GLY A 6 -8.80 5.03 6.70
C GLY A 6 -9.11 3.54 6.90
N ILE A 7 -8.10 2.67 6.92
CA ILE A 7 -8.26 1.21 7.02
C ILE A 7 -7.77 0.67 8.37
N SER A 8 -8.22 -0.52 8.75
CA SER A 8 -7.72 -1.20 9.93
C SER A 8 -6.24 -1.57 9.81
N ARG A 9 -5.55 -1.74 10.95
CA ARG A 9 -4.14 -2.20 10.98
C ARG A 9 -3.96 -3.55 10.28
N SER A 10 -4.94 -4.45 10.41
CA SER A 10 -4.96 -5.75 9.74
C SER A 10 -5.09 -5.62 8.22
N ALA A 11 -5.96 -4.71 7.74
CA ALA A 11 -6.06 -4.43 6.31
C ALA A 11 -4.76 -3.82 5.75
N ALA A 12 -4.12 -2.92 6.50
CA ALA A 12 -2.81 -2.40 6.11
C ALA A 12 -1.76 -3.52 6.03
N TYR A 13 -1.72 -4.43 7.00
CA TYR A 13 -0.80 -5.58 6.97
C TYR A 13 -1.06 -6.50 5.78
N ALA A 14 -2.32 -6.75 5.43
CA ALA A 14 -2.67 -7.52 4.23
C ALA A 14 -2.20 -6.83 2.94
N LEU A 15 -2.29 -5.48 2.85
CA LEU A 15 -1.74 -4.73 1.72
C LEU A 15 -0.22 -4.92 1.60
N PHE A 16 0.52 -4.86 2.71
CA PHE A 16 1.97 -5.10 2.71
C PHE A 16 2.41 -6.48 2.20
N HIS A 17 1.50 -7.47 2.15
CA HIS A 17 1.77 -8.82 1.65
C HIS A 17 1.24 -9.06 0.24
N ARG A 18 0.57 -8.09 -0.37
CA ARG A 18 0.14 -8.18 -1.76
C ARG A 18 1.32 -8.00 -2.71
N GLU A 19 1.36 -8.81 -3.76
CA GLU A 19 2.42 -8.75 -4.78
C GLU A 19 2.39 -7.46 -5.61
N ASP A 20 1.22 -6.82 -5.72
CA ASP A 20 1.02 -5.58 -6.47
C ASP A 20 1.15 -4.32 -5.62
N PHE A 21 1.47 -4.45 -4.33
CA PHE A 21 1.67 -3.33 -3.44
C PHE A 21 3.16 -2.98 -3.37
N PRO A 22 3.57 -1.69 -3.48
CA PRO A 22 4.97 -1.29 -3.63
C PRO A 22 5.73 -1.34 -2.30
N THR A 23 5.90 -2.56 -1.78
CA THR A 23 6.56 -2.82 -0.50
C THR A 23 8.06 -2.95 -0.67
N LEU A 24 8.80 -2.15 0.07
CA LEU A 24 10.24 -2.24 0.25
C LEU A 24 10.55 -3.03 1.52
N LYS A 25 11.22 -4.16 1.37
CA LYS A 25 11.68 -4.97 2.50
C LYS A 25 13.13 -4.61 2.83
N ILE A 26 13.33 -3.95 3.96
CA ILE A 26 14.66 -3.64 4.50
C ILE A 26 14.86 -4.46 5.78
N GLY A 27 15.59 -5.57 5.63
CA GLY A 27 15.78 -6.55 6.70
C GLY A 27 14.43 -7.14 7.15
N ARG A 28 14.03 -6.86 8.39
CA ARG A 28 12.75 -7.29 8.98
C ARG A 28 11.63 -6.26 8.85
N ARG A 29 11.92 -5.06 8.32
CA ARG A 29 10.93 -3.97 8.19
C ARG A 29 10.33 -3.96 6.80
N LEU A 30 9.01 -3.81 6.74
CA LEU A 30 8.27 -3.54 5.52
C LEU A 30 7.98 -2.04 5.50
N LEU A 31 8.44 -1.38 4.45
CA LEU A 31 8.33 0.07 4.25
C LEU A 31 7.68 0.33 2.91
N VAL A 32 6.96 1.43 2.81
CA VAL A 32 6.45 1.95 1.54
C VAL A 32 6.77 3.44 1.56
N THR A 33 7.36 3.95 0.49
CA THR A 33 7.60 5.38 0.35
C THR A 33 6.29 6.09 0.03
N HIS A 34 6.18 7.35 0.45
CA HIS A 34 5.00 8.17 0.17
C HIS A 34 4.68 8.22 -1.34
N ASP A 35 5.71 8.41 -2.17
CA ASP A 35 5.53 8.53 -3.62
C ASP A 35 5.03 7.24 -4.26
N ALA A 36 5.58 6.08 -3.86
CA ALA A 36 5.14 4.79 -4.36
C ALA A 36 3.71 4.46 -3.91
N LEU A 37 3.35 4.80 -2.66
CA LEU A 37 1.98 4.67 -2.18
C LEU A 37 1.02 5.51 -3.02
N MET A 38 1.38 6.77 -3.29
CA MET A 38 0.54 7.70 -4.04
C MET A 38 0.37 7.26 -5.50
N GLN A 39 1.43 6.73 -6.12
CA GLN A 39 1.33 6.15 -7.46
C GLN A 39 0.42 4.91 -7.48
N TRP A 40 0.61 3.98 -6.54
CA TRP A 40 -0.23 2.80 -6.43
C TRP A 40 -1.72 3.16 -6.23
N LEU A 41 -2.02 4.15 -5.37
CA LEU A 41 -3.39 4.62 -5.17
C LEU A 41 -4.01 5.19 -6.46
N LYS A 42 -3.24 5.92 -7.26
CA LYS A 42 -3.70 6.42 -8.57
C LYS A 42 -4.00 5.28 -9.54
N GLU A 43 -3.14 4.27 -9.58
CA GLU A 43 -3.33 3.08 -10.43
C GLU A 43 -4.53 2.23 -9.99
N ASP A 44 -4.72 2.02 -8.68
CA ASP A 44 -5.87 1.28 -8.12
C ASP A 44 -7.20 2.02 -8.36
N ALA A 45 -7.21 3.35 -8.19
CA ALA A 45 -8.37 4.18 -8.51
C ALA A 45 -8.74 4.13 -10.01
N ALA A 46 -7.74 4.15 -10.89
CA ALA A 46 -7.94 4.00 -12.33
C ALA A 46 -8.51 2.61 -12.68
N LYS A 47 -8.04 1.54 -12.02
CA LYS A 47 -8.54 0.17 -12.23
C LYS A 47 -9.99 -0.03 -11.76
N LYS A 48 -10.43 0.66 -10.70
CA LYS A 48 -11.81 0.58 -10.21
C LYS A 48 -12.84 1.36 -11.04
N SER A 49 -12.38 2.19 -11.98
CA SER A 49 -13.23 3.05 -12.80
C SER A 49 -13.46 2.49 -14.22
N ALA A 50 -13.05 1.24 -14.47
CA ALA A 50 -13.14 0.55 -15.75
C ALA A 50 -14.08 -0.65 -15.68
#